data_AF-A0AA35SAD4-F1
#
_entry.id   AF-A0AA35SAD4-F1
#
_cell.length_a   1.000
_cell.length_b   1.000
_cell.length_c   1.000
_cell.angle_alpha   90.00
_cell.angle_beta   90.00
_cell.angle_gamma   90.00
#
_symmetry.space_group_name_H-M   'P 1'
#
loop_
_entity.id
_entity.type
_entity.pdbx_description
1 polymer ?
#
loop_
_entity_poly.entity_id
_entity_poly.type
_entity_poly.pdbx_seq_one_letter_code
_entity_poly.pdbx_strand_id
1 'polypeptide(L)'
;MAVSHREVKPYVEEYTTTDGRRLYLLGEGRLINLAAAEGHPSAVMDMSFANQALSVEYLVKNHGNMDPGVYVVPVDTDQEVGRLKLASMGIAIDSLTANQQRYQESWEEGT
;
A
#
# COMPACT_ATOMS: atom_id res chain seq x y z
N MET A 1 21.29 -25.21 -15.98
CA MET A 1 20.35 -26.26 -15.52
C MET A 1 20.84 -26.77 -14.18
N ALA A 2 19.94 -27.07 -13.23
CA ALA A 2 20.33 -27.64 -11.95
C ALA A 2 20.68 -29.14 -12.11
N VAL A 3 21.65 -29.62 -11.33
CA VAL A 3 22.06 -31.04 -11.29
C VAL A 3 21.38 -31.79 -10.16
N SER A 4 20.87 -31.09 -9.15
CA SER A 4 20.01 -31.65 -8.11
C SER A 4 19.06 -30.61 -7.57
N HIS A 5 17.92 -31.09 -7.06
CA HIS A 5 16.85 -30.31 -6.44
C HIS A 5 16.34 -31.07 -5.21
N ARG A 6 16.13 -30.34 -4.11
CA ARG A 6 15.46 -30.89 -2.93
C ARG A 6 14.71 -29.80 -2.17
N GLU A 7 13.63 -30.17 -1.51
CA GLU A 7 13.00 -29.33 -0.50
C GLU A 7 13.81 -29.41 0.81
N VAL A 8 14.17 -28.25 1.37
CA VAL A 8 14.94 -28.16 2.63
C VAL A 8 14.01 -28.01 3.82
N LYS A 9 12.94 -27.24 3.63
CA LYS A 9 11.82 -27.04 4.55
C LYS A 9 10.65 -26.43 3.76
N PRO A 10 9.43 -26.34 4.33
CA PRO A 10 8.31 -25.70 3.64
C PRO A 10 8.70 -24.34 3.06
N TYR A 11 8.37 -24.13 1.79
CA TYR A 11 8.65 -22.92 1.01
C TYR A 11 10.13 -22.62 0.74
N VAL A 12 11.04 -23.56 1.00
CA VAL A 12 12.48 -23.39 0.71
C VAL A 12 13.01 -24.59 -0.04
N GLU A 13 13.32 -24.36 -1.31
CA GLU A 13 13.91 -25.36 -2.19
C GLU A 13 15.37 -25.05 -2.46
N GLU A 14 16.19 -26.08 -2.55
CA GLU A 14 17.60 -25.97 -2.89
C GLU A 14 17.86 -26.55 -4.27
N TYR A 15 18.51 -25.78 -5.13
CA TYR A 15 19.01 -26.20 -6.43
C TYR A 15 20.53 -26.16 -6.42
N THR A 16 21.16 -27.28 -6.78
CA THR A 16 22.61 -27.30 -7.04
C THR A 16 22.85 -27.08 -8.52
N THR A 17 23.68 -26.10 -8.87
CA THR A 17 24.04 -25.79 -10.26
C THR A 17 25.18 -26.68 -10.74
N THR A 18 25.41 -26.74 -12.06
CA THR A 18 26.48 -27.55 -12.67
C THR A 18 27.89 -27.16 -12.20
N ASP A 19 28.10 -25.92 -11.74
CA ASP A 19 29.35 -25.40 -11.19
C ASP A 19 29.43 -25.55 -9.65
N GLY A 20 28.49 -26.28 -9.03
CA GLY A 20 28.52 -26.63 -7.60
C GLY A 20 27.93 -25.58 -6.65
N ARG A 21 27.45 -24.43 -7.14
CA ARG A 21 26.74 -23.45 -6.30
C ARG A 21 25.38 -24.01 -5.84
N ARG A 22 24.93 -23.57 -4.68
CA ARG A 22 23.63 -23.92 -4.10
C ARG A 22 22.76 -22.66 -4.09
N LEU A 23 21.62 -22.71 -4.79
CA LEU A 23 20.62 -21.66 -4.84
C LEU A 23 19.42 -22.06 -3.99
N TYR A 24 18.96 -21.18 -3.12
CA TYR A 24 17.75 -21.40 -2.33
C TYR A 24 16.61 -20.59 -2.92
N LEU A 25 15.63 -21.26 -3.51
CA LEU A 25 14.41 -20.64 -4.01
C LEU A 25 13.39 -20.59 -2.88
N LEU A 26 12.89 -19.38 -2.62
CA LEU A 26 11.90 -19.13 -1.59
C LEU A 26 10.52 -19.01 -2.24
N GLY A 27 9.53 -19.70 -1.68
CA GLY A 27 8.13 -19.60 -2.09
C GLY A 27 7.89 -19.93 -3.57
N GLU A 28 8.73 -20.76 -4.19
CA GLU A 28 8.65 -21.08 -5.63
C GLU A 28 8.68 -19.83 -6.54
N GLY A 29 9.31 -18.74 -6.08
CA GLY A 29 9.33 -17.46 -6.80
C GLY A 29 8.04 -16.64 -6.68
N ARG A 30 7.07 -17.07 -5.86
CA ARG A 30 5.88 -16.29 -5.50
C ARG A 30 6.23 -15.20 -4.47
N LEU A 31 5.26 -14.34 -4.16
CA LEU A 31 5.41 -13.27 -3.16
C LEU A 31 5.72 -13.87 -1.79
N ILE A 32 6.99 -13.84 -1.39
CA ILE A 32 7.48 -14.60 -0.23
C ILE A 32 6.82 -14.18 1.08
N ASN A 33 6.50 -12.89 1.23
CA ASN A 33 5.80 -12.35 2.38
C ASN A 33 4.39 -12.93 2.54
N LEU A 34 3.74 -13.34 1.44
CA LEU A 34 2.43 -13.98 1.46
C LEU A 34 2.52 -15.50 1.43
N ALA A 35 3.51 -16.03 0.72
CA ALA A 35 3.66 -17.47 0.49
C ALA A 35 4.26 -18.20 1.71
N ALA A 36 5.16 -17.54 2.45
CA ALA A 36 5.88 -18.14 3.58
C ALA A 36 5.78 -17.31 4.88
N ALA A 37 4.91 -16.29 4.91
CA ALA A 37 4.62 -15.48 6.08
C ALA A 37 3.16 -14.95 6.01
N GLU A 38 2.81 -13.99 6.86
CA GLU A 38 1.43 -13.50 7.02
C GLU A 38 1.13 -12.22 6.21
N GLY A 39 2.02 -11.82 5.32
CA GLY A 39 1.88 -10.60 4.53
C GLY A 39 2.17 -9.33 5.33
N HIS A 40 1.42 -8.26 5.01
CA HIS A 40 1.55 -6.99 5.73
C HIS A 40 0.76 -7.03 7.03
N PRO A 41 1.28 -6.43 8.13
CA PRO A 41 0.52 -6.30 9.37
C PRO A 41 -0.82 -5.60 9.17
N SER A 42 -1.80 -5.92 10.01
CA SER A 42 -3.13 -5.30 9.98
C SER A 42 -3.09 -3.78 10.06
N ALA A 43 -2.15 -3.22 10.83
CA ALA A 43 -1.95 -1.78 10.97
C ALA A 43 -1.44 -1.06 9.70
N VAL A 44 -1.00 -1.79 8.68
CA VAL A 44 -0.68 -1.23 7.36
C VAL A 44 -1.82 -1.50 6.38
N MET A 45 -2.42 -2.68 6.47
CA MET A 45 -3.53 -3.10 5.60
C MET A 45 -4.82 -2.32 5.86
N ASP A 46 -5.03 -1.80 7.07
CA ASP A 46 -6.22 -1.03 7.43
C ASP A 46 -6.42 0.22 6.56
N MET A 47 -5.34 0.94 6.26
CA MET A 47 -5.37 2.10 5.35
C MET A 47 -5.70 1.68 3.91
N SER A 48 -5.13 0.56 3.43
CA SER A 48 -5.45 0.04 2.10
C SER A 48 -6.92 -0.37 1.98
N PHE A 49 -7.47 -1.05 2.99
CA PHE A 49 -8.88 -1.45 2.99
C PHE A 49 -9.82 -0.26 3.19
N ALA A 50 -9.44 0.75 3.97
CA ALA A 50 -10.18 2.01 4.08
C ALA A 50 -10.28 2.72 2.72
N ASN A 51 -9.16 2.82 2.00
CA ASN A 51 -9.14 3.39 0.64
C ASN A 51 -10.05 2.60 -0.31
N GLN A 52 -10.04 1.26 -0.26
CA GLN A 52 -10.95 0.43 -1.06
C GLN A 52 -12.43 0.67 -0.69
N ALA A 53 -12.76 0.72 0.60
CA ALA A 53 -14.12 0.95 1.07
C ALA A 53 -14.66 2.32 0.65
N LEU A 54 -13.88 3.39 0.85
CA LEU A 54 -14.28 4.74 0.46
C LEU A 54 -14.30 4.92 -1.07
N SER A 55 -13.45 4.21 -1.80
CA SER A 55 -13.51 4.18 -3.27
C SER A 55 -14.81 3.54 -3.76
N VAL A 56 -15.24 2.43 -3.14
CA VAL A 56 -16.54 1.81 -3.47
C VAL A 56 -17.70 2.75 -3.11
N GLU A 57 -17.64 3.42 -1.96
CA GLU A 57 -18.63 4.43 -1.58
C GLU A 57 -18.69 5.56 -2.62
N TYR A 58 -17.54 6.06 -3.08
CA TYR A 58 -17.45 7.08 -4.11
C TYR A 58 -18.10 6.62 -5.43
N LEU A 59 -17.82 5.39 -5.87
CA LEU A 59 -18.43 4.82 -7.08
C LEU A 59 -19.95 4.73 -6.95
N VAL A 60 -20.46 4.31 -5.80
CA VAL A 60 -21.90 4.21 -5.55
C VAL A 60 -22.55 5.59 -5.55
N LYS A 61 -21.96 6.58 -4.88
CA LYS A 61 -22.47 7.96 -4.82
C LYS A 61 -22.47 8.66 -6.18
N ASN A 62 -21.54 8.30 -7.07
CA ASN A 62 -21.40 8.88 -8.41
C ASN A 62 -21.94 7.97 -9.52
N HIS A 63 -22.73 6.95 -9.17
CA HIS A 63 -23.29 6.02 -10.14
C HIS A 63 -24.09 6.76 -11.23
N GLY A 64 -23.76 6.50 -12.49
CA GLY A 64 -24.37 7.14 -13.66
C GLY A 64 -23.75 8.48 -14.07
N ASN A 65 -22.82 9.03 -13.26
CA ASN A 65 -22.09 10.27 -13.54
C ASN A 65 -20.61 10.01 -13.90
N MET A 66 -20.22 8.75 -14.07
CA MET A 66 -18.87 8.34 -14.40
C MET A 66 -18.90 7.49 -15.67
N ASP A 67 -18.02 7.83 -16.61
CA ASP A 67 -17.78 7.02 -17.80
C ASP A 67 -17.00 5.74 -17.44
N PRO A 68 -17.03 4.69 -18.29
CA PRO A 68 -16.18 3.54 -18.11
C PRO A 68 -14.70 3.92 -18.19
N GLY A 69 -13.93 3.63 -17.13
CA GLY A 69 -12.51 3.98 -17.09
C GLY A 69 -11.81 3.57 -15.79
N VAL A 70 -10.50 3.80 -15.76
CA VAL A 70 -9.67 3.67 -14.56
C VAL A 70 -9.49 5.05 -13.95
N TYR A 71 -9.95 5.21 -12.72
CA TYR A 71 -9.89 6.47 -11.98
C TYR A 71 -8.89 6.36 -10.85
N VAL A 72 -8.14 7.44 -10.62
CA VAL A 72 -7.35 7.60 -9.41
C VAL A 72 -8.29 7.92 -8.25
N VAL A 73 -7.97 7.42 -7.05
CA VAL A 73 -8.71 7.77 -5.83
C VAL A 73 -8.66 9.29 -5.64
N PRO A 74 -9.80 9.97 -5.43
CA PRO A 74 -9.81 11.42 -5.17
C PRO A 74 -8.92 11.79 -3.98
N VAL A 75 -8.23 12.92 -4.07
CA VAL A 75 -7.29 13.37 -3.03
C VAL A 75 -7.97 13.50 -1.66
N ASP A 76 -9.19 14.03 -1.64
CA ASP A 76 -9.96 14.21 -0.39
C ASP A 76 -10.27 12.86 0.29
N THR A 77 -10.49 11.80 -0.51
CA THR A 77 -10.71 10.45 0.01
C THR A 77 -9.44 9.89 0.66
N ASP A 78 -8.29 10.07 0.02
CA ASP A 78 -7.01 9.60 0.56
C ASP A 78 -6.61 10.37 1.83
N GLN A 79 -6.86 11.69 1.85
CA GLN A 79 -6.68 12.52 3.05
C GLN A 79 -7.60 12.08 4.19
N GLU A 80 -8.85 11.71 3.89
CA GLU A 80 -9.79 11.21 4.89
C GLU A 80 -9.33 9.87 5.48
N VAL A 81 -8.77 8.96 4.69
CA VAL A 81 -8.14 7.73 5.22
C VAL A 81 -7.01 8.07 6.18
N GLY A 82 -6.14 9.03 5.82
CA GLY A 82 -5.07 9.50 6.70
C GLY A 82 -5.62 10.07 8.02
N ARG A 83 -6.65 10.92 7.95
CA ARG A 83 -7.31 11.51 9.12
C ARG A 83 -7.91 10.44 10.03
N LEU A 84 -8.60 9.46 9.47
CA LEU A 84 -9.20 8.34 10.20
C LEU A 84 -8.14 7.47 10.87
N LYS A 85 -6.99 7.23 10.20
CA LYS A 85 -5.86 6.50 10.78
C LYS A 85 -5.28 7.19 12.00
N LEU A 86 -5.03 8.49 11.90
CA LEU A 86 -4.51 9.28 13.02
C LEU A 86 -5.50 9.29 14.19
N ALA A 87 -6.78 9.48 13.90
CA ALA A 87 -7.84 9.43 14.90
C ALA A 87 -7.92 8.07 15.62
N SER A 88 -7.80 6.94 14.89
CA SER A 88 -7.82 5.60 15.49
C SER A 88 -6.60 5.32 16.37
N MET A 89 -5.48 6.01 16.12
CA MET A 89 -4.28 5.98 16.95
C MET A 89 -4.32 6.98 18.12
N GLY A 90 -5.38 7.78 18.25
CA GLY A 90 -5.47 8.83 19.27
C GLY A 90 -4.54 10.02 19.00
N ILE A 91 -4.09 10.19 17.76
CA ILE A 91 -3.22 11.29 17.34
C ILE A 91 -4.07 12.44 16.81
N ALA A 92 -3.90 13.63 17.39
CA ALA A 92 -4.46 14.87 16.88
C ALA A 92 -3.45 15.58 15.98
N ILE A 93 -3.95 16.22 14.93
CA ILE A 93 -3.19 17.14 14.07
C ILE A 93 -3.72 18.55 14.25
N ASP A 94 -2.86 19.53 13.99
CA ASP A 94 -3.24 20.93 13.97
C ASP A 94 -3.92 21.30 12.64
N SER A 95 -4.41 22.54 12.59
CA SER A 95 -4.98 23.16 11.40
C SER A 95 -4.21 24.43 11.10
N LEU A 96 -3.93 24.68 9.83
CA LEU A 96 -3.34 25.96 9.42
C LEU A 96 -4.23 27.12 9.88
N THR A 97 -3.63 28.12 10.50
CA THR A 97 -4.29 29.38 10.79
C THR A 97 -4.58 30.14 9.49
N ALA A 98 -5.55 31.04 9.50
CA ALA A 98 -5.88 31.86 8.34
C ALA A 98 -4.68 32.66 7.78
N ASN A 99 -3.75 33.07 8.66
CA ASN A 99 -2.53 33.75 8.23
C ASN A 99 -1.54 32.79 7.56
N GLN A 100 -1.41 31.54 8.04
CA GLN A 100 -0.55 30.54 7.40
C GLN A 100 -1.09 30.10 6.04
N GLN A 101 -2.42 29.93 5.92
CA GLN A 101 -3.07 29.65 4.62
C GLN A 101 -2.82 30.78 3.63
N ARG A 102 -3.08 32.03 4.04
CA ARG A 102 -2.84 33.21 3.19
C ARG A 102 -1.39 33.32 2.76
N TYR A 103 -0.44 33.03 3.66
CA TYR A 103 0.99 33.04 3.33
C TYR A 103 1.35 31.95 2.30
N GLN A 104 0.80 30.73 2.40
CA GLN A 104 1.07 29.66 1.44
C GLN A 104 0.47 29.92 0.05
N GLU A 105 -0.69 30.58 -0.02
CA GLU A 105 -1.41 30.85 -1.27
C GLU A 105 -1.02 32.19 -1.91
N SER A 106 -0.32 33.06 -1.17
CA SER A 106 0.08 34.39 -1.62
C SER A 106 1.45 34.41 -2.30
N TRP A 107 1.54 35.16 -3.39
CA TRP A 107 2.80 35.49 -4.07
C TRP A 107 3.43 36.80 -3.54
N GLU A 108 2.74 37.51 -2.63
CA GLU A 108 3.15 38.83 -2.13
C GLU A 108 4.23 38.75 -1.05
N GLU A 109 4.33 37.61 -0.36
CA GLU A 109 5.22 37.37 0.79
C GLU A 109 6.32 36.32 0.46
N GLY A 110 6.64 36.09 -0.83
CA GLY A 110 7.72 35.17 -1.25
C GLY A 110 8.30 35.45 -2.64
N THR A 111 9.51 34.93 -2.90
CA THR A 111 10.15 34.86 -4.24
C THR A 111 9.34 34.09 -5.26
#